data_AF-A0A1I6IWE8-F1
#
_entry.id   AF-A0A1I6IWE8-F1
#
_cell.length_a   1.000
_cell.length_b   1.000
_cell.length_c   1.000
_cell.angle_alpha   90.00
_cell.angle_beta   90.00
_cell.angle_gamma   90.00
#
_symmetry.space_group_name_H-M   'P 1'
#
loop_
_entity.id
_entity.type
_entity.pdbx_description
1 polymer ?
#
loop_
_entity_poly.entity_id
_entity_poly.type
_entity_poly.pdbx_seq_one_letter_code
_entity_poly.pdbx_strand_id
1 'polypeptide(L)'
;MHKDFAGWYASLSLGEDADALGKRWASVVDVTEDTSEADMSLLVQVAFGLKTAPSELSVLKAKFTIPELPQPGDREVALLAAAVLFHDMDGNYPDAGLVASLIKSTSCFGLRAYDQPVDLIGTSENTLRKLSETSRRRPELEPTKALRTTLEANEVAAAAKHAESGQHVEAIKALAAATSKLVSAIVKRQNKFESDVKTFVTVQDEELDMLWWLHNGYSIDRDVPFAEVPIDSRPFVIARELARLTKVLPGPTALDSMLTRTGVSEGPNRSIASAVQGIDLAWINATLEALPEGATSKHWTPILFAFERRVETDGAAGWETPWAALTAMSIQAELSPMQLAQALYRELIVAQLG
;
A
#
# COMPACT_ATOMS: atom_id res chain seq x y z
N MET A 1 -19.39 -15.26 1.18
CA MET A 1 -19.22 -15.05 -0.27
C MET A 1 -19.65 -13.64 -0.61
N HIS A 2 -18.81 -12.86 -1.29
CA HIS A 2 -19.18 -11.52 -1.75
C HIS A 2 -20.33 -11.60 -2.76
N LYS A 3 -21.27 -10.66 -2.69
CA LYS A 3 -22.52 -10.67 -3.49
C LYS A 3 -22.27 -10.64 -5.00
N ASP A 4 -21.19 -9.99 -5.44
CA ASP A 4 -20.87 -9.79 -6.86
C ASP A 4 -19.97 -10.89 -7.42
N PHE A 5 -19.41 -11.77 -6.58
CA PHE A 5 -18.43 -12.78 -6.98
C PHE A 5 -18.98 -13.76 -8.04
N ALA A 6 -20.23 -14.21 -7.88
CA ALA A 6 -20.88 -15.07 -8.85
C ALA A 6 -20.98 -14.40 -10.24
N GLY A 7 -21.27 -13.10 -10.28
CA GLY A 7 -21.33 -12.31 -11.52
C GLY A 7 -19.96 -12.15 -12.17
N TRP A 8 -18.92 -11.91 -11.38
CA TRP A 8 -17.54 -11.86 -11.88
C TRP A 8 -17.07 -13.19 -12.45
N TYR A 9 -17.43 -14.31 -11.80
CA TYR A 9 -17.03 -15.63 -12.25
C TYR A 9 -17.78 -16.08 -13.51
N ALA A 10 -19.07 -15.73 -13.62
CA ALA A 10 -19.88 -16.02 -14.80
C ALA A 10 -19.34 -15.34 -16.08
N SER A 11 -18.64 -14.20 -15.98
CA SER A 11 -18.06 -13.53 -17.15
C SER A 11 -16.96 -14.35 -17.83
N LEU A 12 -16.36 -15.33 -17.14
CA LEU A 12 -15.39 -16.27 -17.71
C LEU A 12 -16.05 -17.45 -18.42
N SER A 13 -17.39 -17.51 -18.48
CA SER A 13 -18.15 -18.67 -18.98
C SER A 13 -17.80 -19.99 -18.27
N LEU A 14 -17.35 -19.89 -17.02
CA LEU A 14 -17.09 -21.02 -16.14
C LEU A 14 -18.42 -21.43 -15.48
N GLY A 15 -18.73 -22.72 -15.45
CA GLY A 15 -20.05 -23.23 -15.04
C GLY A 15 -20.50 -22.77 -13.64
N GLU A 16 -21.81 -22.59 -13.48
CA GLU A 16 -22.46 -22.00 -12.30
C GLU A 16 -22.77 -23.02 -11.17
N ASP A 17 -21.83 -23.91 -10.84
CA ASP A 17 -22.01 -24.76 -9.65
C ASP A 17 -21.78 -23.94 -8.37
N ALA A 18 -22.85 -23.76 -7.58
CA ALA A 18 -22.83 -22.97 -6.36
C ALA A 18 -21.85 -23.54 -5.30
N ASP A 19 -21.66 -24.86 -5.24
CA ASP A 19 -20.71 -25.48 -4.31
C ASP A 19 -19.26 -25.17 -4.73
N ALA A 20 -18.94 -25.30 -6.02
CA ALA A 20 -17.64 -24.94 -6.57
C ALA A 20 -17.32 -23.45 -6.37
N LEU A 21 -18.30 -22.57 -6.62
CA LEU A 21 -18.16 -21.13 -6.38
C LEU A 21 -17.90 -20.81 -4.90
N GLY A 22 -18.61 -21.48 -3.98
CA GLY A 22 -18.41 -21.33 -2.55
C GLY A 22 -16.99 -21.72 -2.12
N LYS A 23 -16.49 -22.85 -2.64
CA LYS A 23 -15.11 -23.31 -2.40
C LYS A 23 -14.06 -22.36 -2.99
N ARG A 24 -14.28 -21.82 -4.20
CA ARG A 24 -13.40 -20.80 -4.79
C ARG A 24 -13.36 -19.53 -3.96
N TRP A 25 -14.51 -19.05 -3.49
CA TRP A 25 -14.55 -17.90 -2.59
C TRP A 25 -13.81 -18.19 -1.27
N ALA A 26 -13.95 -19.39 -0.70
CA ALA A 26 -13.18 -19.77 0.48
C ALA A 26 -11.67 -19.66 0.22
N SER A 27 -11.17 -20.15 -0.93
CA SER A 27 -9.75 -19.98 -1.28
C SER A 27 -9.32 -18.52 -1.43
N VAL A 28 -10.21 -17.61 -1.88
CA VAL A 28 -9.92 -16.18 -1.92
C VAL A 28 -9.72 -15.63 -0.51
N VAL A 29 -10.58 -16.01 0.44
CA VAL A 29 -10.45 -15.59 1.85
C VAL A 29 -9.16 -16.16 2.45
N ASP A 30 -8.92 -17.46 2.29
CA ASP A 30 -7.74 -18.15 2.83
C ASP A 30 -6.44 -17.54 2.30
N VAL A 31 -6.38 -17.25 0.99
CA VAL A 31 -5.21 -16.60 0.38
C VAL A 31 -5.04 -15.19 0.93
N THR A 32 -6.12 -14.42 1.11
CA THR A 32 -6.04 -13.06 1.66
C THR A 32 -5.41 -13.05 3.06
N GLU A 33 -5.76 -14.04 3.91
CA GLU A 33 -5.22 -14.14 5.28
C GLU A 33 -3.75 -14.55 5.36
N ASP A 34 -3.21 -15.23 4.33
CA ASP A 34 -1.83 -15.76 4.26
C ASP A 34 -0.98 -15.06 3.18
N THR A 35 -1.38 -13.86 2.73
CA THR A 35 -0.68 -13.11 1.69
C THR A 35 0.46 -12.28 2.30
N SER A 36 1.68 -12.47 1.78
CA SER A 36 2.82 -11.57 2.05
C SER A 36 2.84 -10.37 1.11
N GLU A 37 3.62 -9.33 1.40
CA GLU A 37 3.82 -8.16 0.50
C GLU A 37 4.28 -8.58 -0.91
N ALA A 38 5.17 -9.58 -0.99
CA ALA A 38 5.64 -10.13 -2.27
C ALA A 38 4.50 -10.81 -3.05
N ASP A 39 3.59 -11.48 -2.35
CA ASP A 39 2.39 -12.06 -2.95
C ASP A 39 1.43 -10.98 -3.45
N MET A 40 1.28 -9.86 -2.75
CA MET A 40 0.42 -8.74 -3.20
C MET A 40 0.90 -8.17 -4.54
N SER A 41 2.21 -7.98 -4.67
CA SER A 41 2.82 -7.50 -5.92
C SER A 41 2.57 -8.47 -7.08
N LEU A 42 2.71 -9.78 -6.83
CA LEU A 42 2.42 -10.83 -7.80
C LEU A 42 0.93 -10.91 -8.15
N LEU A 43 0.04 -10.80 -7.17
CA LEU A 43 -1.41 -10.76 -7.37
C LEU A 43 -1.81 -9.59 -8.27
N VAL A 44 -1.26 -8.39 -8.03
CA VAL A 44 -1.51 -7.21 -8.86
C VAL A 44 -1.01 -7.44 -10.29
N GLN A 45 0.18 -7.99 -10.46
CA GLN A 45 0.73 -8.31 -11.77
C GLN A 45 -0.17 -9.27 -12.56
N VAL A 46 -0.62 -10.35 -11.91
CA VAL A 46 -1.47 -11.39 -12.52
C VAL A 46 -2.88 -10.86 -12.80
N ALA A 47 -3.46 -10.05 -11.89
CA ALA A 47 -4.76 -9.42 -12.08
C ALA A 47 -4.78 -8.48 -13.30
N PHE A 48 -3.71 -7.73 -13.53
CA PHE A 48 -3.55 -6.86 -14.71
C PHE A 48 -3.13 -7.62 -15.98
N GLY A 49 -2.96 -8.95 -15.92
CA GLY A 49 -2.52 -9.75 -17.07
C GLY A 49 -1.10 -9.41 -17.53
N LEU A 50 -0.24 -8.91 -16.62
CA LEU A 50 1.13 -8.56 -16.94
C LEU A 50 2.00 -9.82 -17.02
N LYS A 51 3.13 -9.70 -17.71
CA LYS A 51 4.04 -10.82 -17.93
C LYS A 51 4.66 -11.29 -16.61
N THR A 52 4.28 -12.48 -16.16
CA THR A 52 4.75 -13.16 -14.93
C THR A 52 5.64 -14.35 -15.25
N ALA A 53 6.61 -14.68 -14.39
CA ALA A 53 7.41 -15.87 -14.60
C ALA A 53 6.56 -17.15 -14.43
N PRO A 54 6.75 -18.20 -15.24
CA PRO A 54 5.96 -19.43 -15.12
C PRO A 54 6.05 -20.07 -13.73
N SER A 55 7.19 -19.96 -13.05
CA SER A 55 7.39 -20.44 -11.68
C SER A 55 6.51 -19.71 -10.68
N GLU A 56 6.47 -18.38 -10.72
CA GLU A 56 5.66 -17.54 -9.83
C GLU A 56 4.17 -17.79 -10.04
N LEU A 57 3.74 -17.85 -11.31
CA LEU A 57 2.34 -18.17 -11.64
C LEU A 57 1.95 -19.57 -11.17
N SER A 58 2.87 -20.54 -11.20
CA SER A 58 2.61 -21.90 -10.71
C SER A 58 2.47 -21.94 -9.19
N VAL A 59 3.28 -21.16 -8.47
CA VAL A 59 3.14 -21.00 -7.01
C VAL A 59 1.80 -20.38 -6.67
N LEU A 60 1.39 -19.31 -7.37
CA LEU A 60 0.10 -18.68 -7.14
C LEU A 60 -1.08 -19.62 -7.47
N LYS A 61 -1.00 -20.38 -8.56
CA LYS A 61 -1.99 -21.41 -8.90
C LYS A 61 -2.13 -22.47 -7.82
N ALA A 62 -1.02 -22.88 -7.20
CA ALA A 62 -1.05 -23.85 -6.12
C ALA A 62 -1.86 -23.31 -4.93
N LYS A 63 -1.76 -22.01 -4.61
CA LYS A 63 -2.57 -21.37 -3.55
C LYS A 63 -4.09 -21.43 -3.82
N PHE A 64 -4.51 -21.40 -5.08
CA PHE A 64 -5.92 -21.49 -5.48
C PHE A 64 -6.38 -22.91 -5.83
N THR A 65 -5.50 -23.91 -5.72
CA THR A 65 -5.83 -25.29 -6.07
C THR A 65 -6.63 -25.96 -4.96
N ILE A 66 -7.79 -26.49 -5.31
CA ILE A 66 -8.70 -27.20 -4.38
C ILE A 66 -8.80 -28.64 -4.89
N PRO A 67 -8.49 -29.68 -4.07
CA PRO A 67 -8.43 -31.07 -4.53
C PRO A 67 -9.70 -31.58 -5.23
N GLU A 68 -10.87 -31.08 -4.83
CA GLU A 68 -12.17 -31.49 -5.36
C GLU A 68 -12.57 -30.77 -6.65
N LEU A 69 -11.82 -29.74 -7.08
CA LEU A 69 -12.13 -28.91 -8.24
C LEU A 69 -11.06 -29.02 -9.33
N PRO A 70 -11.41 -28.77 -10.61
CA PRO A 70 -10.42 -28.61 -11.66
C PRO A 70 -9.37 -27.54 -11.30
N GLN A 71 -8.13 -27.74 -11.75
CA GLN A 71 -7.09 -26.72 -11.56
C GLN A 71 -7.47 -25.43 -12.30
N PRO A 72 -7.29 -24.26 -11.66
CA PRO A 72 -7.67 -23.00 -12.27
C PRO A 72 -6.76 -22.66 -13.46
N GLY A 73 -7.38 -22.28 -14.58
CA GLY A 73 -6.67 -21.78 -15.76
C GLY A 73 -6.15 -20.36 -15.56
N ASP A 74 -5.28 -19.86 -16.44
CA ASP A 74 -4.63 -18.54 -16.28
C ASP A 74 -5.63 -17.38 -16.12
N ARG A 75 -6.72 -17.39 -16.90
CA ARG A 75 -7.79 -16.39 -16.79
C ARG A 75 -8.55 -16.46 -15.47
N GLU A 76 -8.79 -17.67 -14.97
CA GLU A 76 -9.44 -17.86 -13.67
C GLU A 76 -8.52 -17.40 -12.54
N VAL A 77 -7.22 -17.70 -12.61
CA VAL A 77 -6.23 -17.20 -11.64
C VAL A 77 -6.16 -15.68 -11.64
N ALA A 78 -6.21 -15.03 -12.80
CA ALA A 78 -6.25 -13.57 -12.88
C ALA A 78 -7.49 -12.96 -12.22
N LEU A 79 -8.65 -13.60 -12.40
CA LEU A 79 -9.88 -13.21 -11.72
C LEU A 79 -9.78 -13.44 -10.20
N LEU A 80 -9.31 -14.61 -9.76
CA LEU A 80 -9.16 -14.94 -8.35
C LEU A 80 -8.15 -14.02 -7.67
N ALA A 81 -7.05 -13.67 -8.34
CA ALA A 81 -6.11 -12.68 -7.87
C ALA A 81 -6.76 -11.30 -7.71
N ALA A 82 -7.58 -10.87 -8.68
CA ALA A 82 -8.34 -9.64 -8.55
C ALA A 82 -9.36 -9.70 -7.39
N ALA A 83 -10.00 -10.85 -7.16
CA ALA A 83 -10.92 -11.04 -6.05
C ALA A 83 -10.22 -11.00 -4.68
N VAL A 84 -9.01 -11.55 -4.54
CA VAL A 84 -8.17 -11.44 -3.32
C VAL A 84 -7.87 -9.97 -3.03
N LEU A 85 -7.35 -9.22 -4.02
CA LEU A 85 -7.01 -7.81 -3.85
C LEU A 85 -8.25 -6.96 -3.50
N PHE A 86 -9.40 -7.28 -4.10
CA PHE A 86 -10.65 -6.63 -3.75
C PHE A 86 -11.06 -6.94 -2.30
N HIS A 87 -10.97 -8.21 -1.91
CA HIS A 87 -11.35 -8.64 -0.58
C HIS A 87 -10.47 -8.01 0.51
N ASP A 88 -9.16 -7.91 0.27
CA ASP A 88 -8.22 -7.21 1.14
C ASP A 88 -8.63 -5.74 1.37
N MET A 89 -8.91 -5.02 0.28
CA MET A 89 -9.32 -3.62 0.36
C MET A 89 -10.69 -3.42 1.02
N ASP A 90 -11.66 -4.30 0.78
CA ASP A 90 -13.02 -4.22 1.34
C ASP A 90 -13.08 -4.62 2.82
N GLY A 91 -12.24 -5.58 3.24
CA GLY A 91 -12.22 -6.14 4.60
C GLY A 91 -11.60 -5.26 5.68
N ASN A 92 -11.03 -4.10 5.34
CA ASN A 92 -10.19 -3.27 6.22
C ASN A 92 -8.98 -4.04 6.79
N TYR A 93 -8.34 -4.88 5.96
CA TYR A 93 -7.08 -5.51 6.32
C TYR A 93 -5.98 -4.44 6.52
N PRO A 94 -4.95 -4.70 7.35
CA PRO A 94 -3.87 -3.74 7.62
C PRO A 94 -3.18 -3.23 6.35
N ASP A 95 -3.08 -4.10 5.34
CA ASP A 95 -2.31 -3.86 4.11
C ASP A 95 -3.14 -3.24 2.98
N ALA A 96 -4.42 -2.95 3.22
CA ALA A 96 -5.33 -2.34 2.24
C ALA A 96 -4.79 -1.04 1.64
N GLY A 97 -4.02 -0.26 2.43
CA GLY A 97 -3.36 0.95 1.96
C GLY A 97 -2.25 0.68 0.94
N LEU A 98 -1.45 -0.37 1.17
CA LEU A 98 -0.40 -0.83 0.25
C LEU A 98 -1.01 -1.41 -1.02
N VAL A 99 -1.98 -2.32 -0.89
CA VAL A 99 -2.67 -2.95 -2.03
C VAL A 99 -3.30 -1.90 -2.94
N ALA A 100 -4.04 -0.95 -2.36
CA ALA A 100 -4.67 0.11 -3.13
C ALA A 100 -3.62 1.02 -3.82
N SER A 101 -2.47 1.26 -3.17
CA SER A 101 -1.39 2.06 -3.74
C SER A 101 -0.71 1.33 -4.90
N LEU A 102 -0.42 0.02 -4.76
CA LEU A 102 0.10 -0.84 -5.81
C LEU A 102 -0.83 -0.88 -7.03
N ILE A 103 -2.15 -1.01 -6.84
CA ILE A 103 -3.13 -1.04 -7.93
C ILE A 103 -3.16 0.30 -8.67
N LYS A 104 -3.24 1.43 -7.97
CA LYS A 104 -3.27 2.75 -8.62
C LYS A 104 -1.95 3.05 -9.32
N SER A 105 -0.82 2.64 -8.75
CA SER A 105 0.49 2.78 -9.37
C SER A 105 0.62 1.93 -10.63
N THR A 106 0.19 0.66 -10.55
CA THR A 106 0.14 -0.29 -11.67
C THR A 106 -0.79 0.18 -12.79
N SER A 107 -1.95 0.75 -12.46
CA SER A 107 -2.88 1.29 -13.45
C SER A 107 -2.30 2.49 -14.20
N CYS A 108 -1.45 3.28 -13.52
CA CYS A 108 -0.80 4.49 -14.05
C CYS A 108 -1.80 5.39 -14.80
N PHE A 109 -2.86 5.83 -14.11
CA PHE A 109 -3.94 6.65 -14.71
C PHE A 109 -4.65 6.02 -15.92
N GLY A 110 -4.74 4.69 -15.95
CA GLY A 110 -5.40 3.96 -17.04
C GLY A 110 -4.56 3.81 -18.29
N LEU A 111 -3.27 4.18 -18.24
CA LEU A 111 -2.34 3.92 -19.35
C LEU A 111 -2.05 2.43 -19.53
N ARG A 112 -2.34 1.62 -18.52
CA ARG A 112 -2.32 0.17 -18.60
C ARG A 112 -3.73 -0.40 -18.67
N ALA A 113 -3.95 -1.30 -19.62
CA ALA A 113 -5.20 -2.01 -19.77
C ALA A 113 -5.50 -2.88 -18.54
N TYR A 114 -6.77 -2.92 -18.16
CA TYR A 114 -7.29 -3.75 -17.09
C TYR A 114 -8.61 -4.35 -17.56
N ASP A 115 -8.67 -5.68 -17.64
CA ASP A 115 -9.76 -6.41 -18.32
C ASP A 115 -10.49 -7.40 -17.38
N GLN A 116 -10.30 -7.28 -16.07
CA GLN A 116 -11.03 -8.10 -15.12
C GLN A 116 -12.40 -7.48 -14.82
N PRO A 117 -13.43 -8.31 -14.53
CA PRO A 117 -14.76 -7.82 -14.17
C PRO A 117 -14.85 -7.19 -12.77
N VAL A 118 -13.81 -7.35 -11.94
CA VAL A 118 -13.72 -6.78 -10.59
C VAL A 118 -13.29 -5.32 -10.70
N ASP A 119 -14.00 -4.37 -10.09
CA ASP A 119 -13.60 -2.95 -10.15
C ASP A 119 -12.46 -2.63 -9.16
N LEU A 120 -11.23 -3.07 -9.47
CA LEU A 120 -10.06 -2.79 -8.63
C LEU A 120 -9.65 -1.31 -8.66
N ILE A 121 -9.80 -0.63 -9.79
CA ILE A 121 -9.35 0.76 -9.93
C ILE A 121 -10.25 1.70 -9.13
N GLY A 122 -11.58 1.54 -9.22
CA GLY A 122 -12.53 2.31 -8.42
C GLY A 122 -12.47 1.96 -6.94
N THR A 123 -12.34 0.67 -6.60
CA THR A 123 -12.21 0.22 -5.21
C THR A 123 -10.93 0.76 -4.57
N SER A 124 -9.79 0.65 -5.25
CA SER A 124 -8.52 1.19 -4.74
C SER A 124 -8.62 2.70 -4.52
N GLU A 125 -9.20 3.47 -5.43
CA GLU A 125 -9.38 4.91 -5.24
C GLU A 125 -10.25 5.25 -4.01
N ASN A 126 -11.35 4.52 -3.82
CA ASN A 126 -12.19 4.67 -2.64
C ASN A 126 -11.45 4.31 -1.35
N THR A 127 -10.68 3.23 -1.37
CA THR A 127 -9.87 2.75 -0.25
C THR A 127 -8.79 3.76 0.11
N LEU A 128 -8.04 4.28 -0.87
CA LEU A 128 -7.03 5.32 -0.63
C LEU A 128 -7.67 6.55 0.00
N ARG A 129 -8.79 7.05 -0.55
CA ARG A 129 -9.48 8.21 0.01
C ARG A 129 -9.91 7.99 1.47
N LYS A 130 -10.56 6.86 1.75
CA LYS A 130 -11.01 6.48 3.10
C LYS A 130 -9.81 6.38 4.05
N LEU A 131 -8.76 5.66 3.64
CA LEU A 131 -7.58 5.44 4.46
C LEU A 131 -6.77 6.72 4.68
N SER A 132 -6.60 7.56 3.66
CA SER A 132 -5.93 8.87 3.82
C SER A 132 -6.62 9.74 4.87
N GLU A 133 -7.95 9.65 5.00
CA GLU A 133 -8.70 10.35 6.06
C GLU A 133 -8.55 9.67 7.43
N THR A 134 -8.61 8.34 7.50
CA THR A 134 -8.64 7.62 8.78
C THR A 134 -7.24 7.37 9.38
N SER A 135 -6.24 7.10 8.56
CA SER A 135 -4.86 6.79 9.01
C SER A 135 -4.14 8.01 9.59
N ARG A 136 -4.61 9.21 9.26
CA ARG A 136 -4.13 10.50 9.80
C ARG A 136 -4.99 11.05 10.93
N ARG A 137 -5.99 10.30 11.40
CA ARG A 137 -6.70 10.71 12.62
C ARG A 137 -5.77 10.56 13.80
N ARG A 138 -5.40 11.69 14.40
CA ARG A 138 -4.60 11.71 15.62
C ARG A 138 -5.39 11.00 16.74
N PRO A 139 -4.82 9.98 17.40
CA PRO A 139 -5.49 9.34 18.51
C PRO A 139 -5.61 10.31 19.69
N GLU A 140 -6.68 10.17 20.46
CA GLU A 140 -6.83 10.89 21.73
C GLU A 140 -5.86 10.29 22.75
N LEU A 141 -4.93 11.10 23.25
CA LEU A 141 -3.97 10.68 24.27
C LEU A 141 -4.51 10.86 25.71
N GLU A 142 -5.74 11.36 25.85
CA GLU A 142 -6.39 11.57 27.14
C GLU A 142 -6.69 10.23 27.83
N PRO A 143 -6.30 10.04 29.10
CA PRO A 143 -6.56 8.80 29.82
C PRO A 143 -8.07 8.65 30.11
N THR A 144 -8.75 7.86 29.29
CA THR A 144 -10.21 7.62 29.43
C THR A 144 -10.60 6.87 30.70
N LYS A 145 -9.69 6.10 31.32
CA LYS A 145 -9.89 5.42 32.62
C LYS A 145 -8.58 5.30 33.41
N ALA A 146 -8.66 5.39 34.74
CA ALA A 146 -7.53 5.13 35.63
C ALA A 146 -6.99 3.71 35.41
N LEU A 147 -5.66 3.56 35.41
CA LEU A 147 -5.03 2.24 35.36
C LEU A 147 -5.28 1.53 36.68
N ARG A 148 -5.84 0.32 36.61
CA ARG A 148 -5.91 -0.53 37.79
C ARG A 148 -4.53 -1.09 38.06
N THR A 149 -4.00 -0.80 39.24
CA THR A 149 -2.66 -1.23 39.70
C THR A 149 -2.73 -2.23 40.86
N THR A 150 -3.93 -2.62 41.28
CA THR A 150 -4.16 -3.48 42.45
C THR A 150 -4.96 -4.74 42.07
N LEU A 151 -4.82 -5.81 42.86
CA LEU A 151 -5.68 -6.98 42.76
C LEU A 151 -7.08 -6.68 43.31
N GLU A 152 -8.12 -7.29 42.73
CA GLU A 152 -9.48 -7.14 43.27
C GLU A 152 -9.59 -7.92 44.58
N ALA A 153 -10.50 -7.46 45.45
CA ALA A 153 -10.81 -8.16 46.69
C ALA A 153 -11.25 -9.62 46.45
N ASN A 154 -11.97 -9.91 45.36
CA ASN A 154 -12.41 -11.28 45.03
C ASN A 154 -11.24 -12.18 44.55
N GLU A 155 -10.28 -11.63 43.80
CA GLU A 155 -9.08 -12.34 43.35
C GLU A 155 -8.16 -12.67 44.53
N VAL A 156 -8.04 -11.75 45.50
CA VAL A 156 -7.32 -11.98 46.77
C VAL A 156 -8.07 -12.96 47.68
N ALA A 157 -9.39 -12.84 47.80
CA ALA A 157 -10.22 -13.73 48.62
C ALA A 157 -10.19 -15.18 48.12
N ALA A 158 -10.14 -15.40 46.80
CA ALA A 158 -10.00 -16.74 46.22
C ALA A 158 -8.68 -17.40 46.64
N ALA A 159 -7.56 -16.67 46.58
CA ALA A 159 -6.27 -17.17 47.05
C ALA A 159 -6.25 -17.41 48.57
N ALA A 160 -6.85 -16.51 49.36
CA ALA A 160 -6.95 -16.65 50.81
C ALA A 160 -7.73 -17.91 51.22
N LYS A 161 -8.85 -18.22 50.55
CA LYS A 161 -9.66 -19.41 50.83
C LYS A 161 -8.87 -20.72 50.64
N HIS A 162 -8.05 -20.81 49.59
CA HIS A 162 -7.17 -21.96 49.39
C HIS A 162 -6.09 -22.05 50.48
N ALA A 163 -5.53 -20.92 50.91
CA ALA A 163 -4.52 -20.88 51.97
C ALA A 163 -5.09 -21.31 53.33
N GLU A 164 -6.28 -20.82 53.69
CA GLU A 164 -6.99 -21.19 54.93
C GLU A 164 -7.37 -22.67 54.98
N SER A 165 -7.58 -23.29 53.81
CA SER A 165 -7.89 -24.72 53.67
C SER A 165 -6.64 -25.63 53.64
N GLY A 166 -5.44 -25.08 53.87
CA GLY A 166 -4.17 -25.81 53.77
C GLY A 166 -3.71 -26.14 52.34
N GLN A 167 -4.42 -25.65 51.32
CA GLN A 167 -4.10 -25.86 49.90
C GLN A 167 -3.14 -24.78 49.38
N HIS A 168 -1.96 -24.67 49.98
CA HIS A 168 -1.01 -23.58 49.70
C HIS A 168 -0.58 -23.51 48.23
N VAL A 169 -0.45 -24.65 47.54
CA VAL A 169 -0.11 -24.69 46.10
C VAL A 169 -1.21 -24.03 45.25
N GLU A 170 -2.47 -24.29 45.55
CA GLU A 170 -3.61 -23.69 44.83
C GLU A 170 -3.77 -22.20 45.17
N ALA A 171 -3.47 -21.80 46.40
CA ALA A 171 -3.41 -20.38 46.78
C ALA A 171 -2.36 -19.61 45.98
N ILE A 172 -1.15 -20.18 45.84
CA ILE A 172 -0.07 -19.60 45.03
C ILE A 172 -0.47 -19.52 43.55
N LYS A 173 -1.06 -20.58 42.99
CA LYS A 173 -1.55 -20.59 41.61
C LYS A 173 -2.62 -19.52 41.36
N ALA A 174 -3.58 -19.37 42.28
CA ALA A 174 -4.63 -18.36 42.18
C ALA A 174 -4.05 -16.94 42.20
N LEU A 175 -3.10 -16.67 43.11
CA LEU A 175 -2.43 -15.38 43.18
C LEU A 175 -1.56 -15.11 41.94
N ALA A 176 -0.83 -16.11 41.45
CA ALA A 176 -0.03 -16.03 40.24
C ALA A 176 -0.91 -15.74 39.02
N ALA A 177 -2.05 -16.41 38.88
CA ALA A 177 -3.00 -16.17 37.79
C ALA A 177 -3.58 -14.75 37.83
N ALA A 178 -4.00 -14.27 39.00
CA ALA A 178 -4.51 -12.91 39.19
C ALA A 178 -3.43 -11.85 38.86
N THR A 179 -2.19 -12.08 39.32
CA THR A 179 -1.04 -11.22 39.03
C THR A 179 -0.72 -11.21 37.54
N SER A 180 -0.64 -12.37 36.89
CA SER A 180 -0.39 -12.48 35.44
C SER A 180 -1.47 -11.76 34.63
N LYS A 181 -2.74 -11.84 35.04
CA LYS A 181 -3.85 -11.12 34.41
C LYS A 181 -3.70 -9.60 34.55
N LEU A 182 -3.36 -9.12 35.75
CA LEU A 182 -3.10 -7.69 36.00
C LEU A 182 -1.92 -7.18 35.18
N VAL A 183 -0.79 -7.89 35.21
CA VAL A 183 0.41 -7.56 34.42
C VAL A 183 0.09 -7.56 32.93
N SER A 184 -0.65 -8.57 32.43
CA SER A 184 -1.08 -8.61 31.02
C SER A 184 -1.96 -7.43 30.64
N ALA A 185 -2.84 -6.97 31.54
CA ALA A 185 -3.66 -5.80 31.30
C ALA A 185 -2.83 -4.51 31.26
N ILE A 186 -1.83 -4.38 32.15
CA ILE A 186 -0.89 -3.26 32.16
C ILE A 186 -0.07 -3.24 30.86
N VAL A 187 0.52 -4.38 30.46
CA VAL A 187 1.29 -4.50 29.22
C VAL A 187 0.44 -4.18 28.00
N LYS A 188 -0.78 -4.73 27.90
CA LYS A 188 -1.70 -4.41 26.78
C LYS A 188 -2.00 -2.91 26.69
N ARG A 189 -2.24 -2.25 27.84
CA ARG A 189 -2.48 -0.81 27.86
C ARG A 189 -1.22 -0.01 27.52
N GLN A 190 -0.06 -0.42 28.03
CA GLN A 190 1.21 0.23 27.71
C GLN A 190 1.52 0.15 26.23
N ASN A 191 1.41 -1.05 25.63
CA ASN A 191 1.62 -1.25 24.20
C ASN A 191 0.62 -0.42 23.37
N LYS A 192 -0.65 -0.35 23.79
CA LYS A 192 -1.63 0.51 23.13
C LYS A 192 -1.26 1.99 23.23
N PHE A 193 -0.90 2.47 24.42
CA PHE A 193 -0.51 3.86 24.62
C PHE A 193 0.75 4.22 23.81
N GLU A 194 1.76 3.36 23.81
CA GLU A 194 2.97 3.54 23.01
C GLU A 194 2.66 3.59 21.51
N SER A 195 1.79 2.68 21.03
CA SER A 195 1.31 2.70 19.66
C SER A 195 0.56 3.99 19.33
N ASP A 196 -0.35 4.43 20.20
CA ASP A 196 -1.14 5.65 20.01
C ASP A 196 -0.22 6.89 20.00
N VAL A 197 0.78 6.98 20.89
CA VAL A 197 1.78 8.05 20.91
C VAL A 197 2.64 8.04 19.64
N LYS A 198 3.11 6.86 19.21
CA LYS A 198 3.89 6.73 17.97
C LYS A 198 3.09 7.24 16.78
N THR A 199 1.84 6.79 16.62
CA THR A 199 0.95 7.27 15.55
C THR A 199 0.73 8.78 15.64
N PHE A 200 0.45 9.31 16.84
CA PHE A 200 0.26 10.75 17.04
C PHE A 200 1.47 11.57 16.57
N VAL A 201 2.68 11.20 17.01
CA VAL A 201 3.92 11.89 16.65
C VAL A 201 4.21 11.75 15.16
N THR A 202 4.09 10.54 14.59
CA THR A 202 4.35 10.31 13.16
C THR A 202 3.43 11.16 12.28
N VAL A 203 2.13 11.19 12.58
CA VAL A 203 1.17 12.02 11.83
C VAL A 203 1.45 13.51 12.02
N GLN A 204 1.74 13.94 13.25
CA GLN A 204 2.04 15.34 13.54
C GLN A 204 3.30 15.81 12.80
N ASP A 205 4.36 15.02 12.81
CA ASP A 205 5.60 15.37 12.13
C ASP A 205 5.41 15.40 10.61
N GLU A 206 4.72 14.42 10.02
CA GLU A 206 4.37 14.44 8.58
C GLU A 206 3.61 15.73 8.21
N GLU A 207 2.53 16.04 8.94
CA GLU A 207 1.68 17.19 8.65
C GLU A 207 2.42 18.52 8.84
N LEU A 208 3.26 18.64 9.88
CA LEU A 208 4.08 19.83 10.11
C LEU A 208 5.16 19.99 9.05
N ASP A 209 5.89 18.93 8.70
CA ASP A 209 6.93 18.96 7.69
C ASP A 209 6.35 19.39 6.33
N MET A 210 5.22 18.81 5.94
CA MET A 210 4.48 19.17 4.73
C MET A 210 3.97 20.61 4.75
N LEU A 211 3.44 21.07 5.89
CA LEU A 211 2.98 22.44 6.05
C LEU A 211 4.14 23.44 5.93
N TRP A 212 5.27 23.17 6.58
CA TRP A 212 6.47 24.00 6.50
C TRP A 212 7.03 24.05 5.10
N TRP A 213 7.17 22.90 4.44
CA TRP A 213 7.62 22.82 3.05
C TRP A 213 6.73 23.65 2.12
N LEU A 214 5.41 23.50 2.24
CA LEU A 214 4.45 24.23 1.41
C LEU A 214 4.44 25.74 1.73
N HIS A 215 4.53 26.11 3.00
CA HIS A 215 4.52 27.52 3.43
C HIS A 215 5.79 28.26 3.00
N ASN A 216 6.95 27.59 3.08
CA ASN A 216 8.22 28.16 2.66
C ASN A 216 8.28 28.39 1.14
N GLY A 217 7.51 27.63 0.36
CA GLY A 217 7.41 27.85 -1.09
C GLY A 217 8.71 27.54 -1.85
N TYR A 218 9.52 26.61 -1.32
CA TYR A 218 10.91 26.40 -1.71
C TYR A 218 11.23 24.93 -1.94
N SER A 219 11.86 24.62 -3.08
CA SER A 219 12.32 23.27 -3.43
C SER A 219 13.66 22.99 -2.76
N ILE A 220 13.68 21.95 -1.93
CA ILE A 220 14.89 21.49 -1.24
C ILE A 220 15.87 20.84 -2.23
N ASP A 221 15.36 20.08 -3.20
CA ASP A 221 16.18 19.35 -4.17
C ASP A 221 16.85 20.28 -5.20
N ARG A 222 16.25 21.45 -5.45
CA ARG A 222 16.75 22.43 -6.43
C ARG A 222 17.34 23.68 -5.82
N ASP A 223 17.18 23.86 -4.51
CA ASP A 223 17.60 25.04 -3.78
C ASP A 223 17.12 26.36 -4.42
N VAL A 224 15.83 26.39 -4.80
CA VAL A 224 15.17 27.56 -5.40
C VAL A 224 13.68 27.62 -5.00
N PRO A 225 13.01 28.78 -5.10
CA PRO A 225 11.56 28.88 -4.96
C PRO A 225 10.82 27.94 -5.95
N PHE A 226 9.63 27.44 -5.58
CA PHE A 226 8.86 26.53 -6.45
C PHE A 226 8.58 27.10 -7.85
N ALA A 227 8.34 28.41 -7.94
CA ALA A 227 8.11 29.10 -9.20
C ALA A 227 9.33 29.08 -10.14
N GLU A 228 10.54 28.95 -9.60
CA GLU A 228 11.80 28.91 -10.33
C GLU A 228 12.22 27.46 -10.69
N VAL A 229 11.57 26.45 -10.13
CA VAL A 229 11.76 25.06 -10.57
C VAL A 229 11.30 24.95 -12.03
N PRO A 230 12.15 24.45 -12.96
CA PRO A 230 11.80 24.33 -14.36
C PRO A 230 10.50 23.55 -14.55
N ILE A 231 9.58 24.10 -15.34
CA ILE A 231 8.23 23.54 -15.58
C ILE A 231 8.30 22.05 -15.97
N ASP A 232 9.28 21.69 -16.80
CA ASP A 232 9.46 20.33 -17.31
C ASP A 232 9.87 19.31 -16.26
N SER A 233 10.59 19.72 -15.20
CA SER A 233 11.04 18.84 -14.11
C SER A 233 10.23 18.98 -12.83
N ARG A 234 9.42 20.04 -12.73
CA ARG A 234 8.62 20.37 -11.54
C ARG A 234 7.72 19.23 -11.08
N PRO A 235 6.99 18.50 -11.94
CA PRO A 235 6.18 17.35 -11.50
C PRO A 235 6.99 16.31 -10.72
N PHE A 236 8.20 16.00 -11.18
CA PHE A 236 9.02 14.97 -10.56
C PHE A 236 9.73 15.45 -9.29
N VAL A 237 10.28 16.67 -9.32
CA VAL A 237 10.96 17.29 -8.18
C VAL A 237 9.99 17.42 -7.01
N ILE A 238 8.81 18.02 -7.24
CA ILE A 238 7.81 18.23 -6.20
C ILE A 238 7.26 16.90 -5.70
N ALA A 239 6.99 15.94 -6.58
CA ALA A 239 6.54 14.61 -6.17
C ALA A 239 7.55 13.89 -5.27
N ARG A 240 8.85 13.98 -5.60
CA ARG A 240 9.92 13.38 -4.80
C ARG A 240 10.04 14.02 -3.43
N GLU A 241 10.06 15.34 -3.37
CA GLU A 241 10.13 16.06 -2.10
C GLU A 241 8.93 15.70 -1.22
N LEU A 242 7.72 15.73 -1.79
CA LEU A 242 6.51 15.41 -1.04
C LEU A 242 6.46 13.94 -0.58
N ALA A 243 6.92 13.00 -1.41
CA ALA A 243 7.04 11.60 -1.03
C ALA A 243 8.00 11.42 0.15
N ARG A 244 9.16 12.10 0.14
CA ARG A 244 10.12 12.09 1.26
C ARG A 244 9.56 12.62 2.57
N LEU A 245 8.61 13.56 2.52
CA LEU A 245 7.92 14.08 3.71
C LEU A 245 6.81 13.14 4.19
N THR A 246 6.37 12.19 3.37
CA THR A 246 5.30 11.25 3.71
C THR A 246 5.84 10.12 4.58
N LYS A 247 5.14 9.86 5.68
CA LYS A 247 5.45 8.83 6.68
C LYS A 247 4.33 7.81 6.84
N VAL A 248 3.14 8.09 6.30
CA VAL A 248 1.93 7.26 6.45
C VAL A 248 1.29 6.97 5.08
N LEU A 249 1.14 5.69 4.72
CA LEU A 249 0.36 5.29 3.54
C LEU A 249 -1.15 5.54 3.77
N PRO A 250 -1.91 5.95 2.73
CA PRO A 250 -1.54 6.09 1.32
C PRO A 250 -1.14 7.52 0.85
N GLY A 251 -0.57 8.34 1.74
CA GLY A 251 -0.33 9.76 1.45
C GLY A 251 -1.52 10.67 1.80
N PRO A 252 -1.31 12.00 1.86
CA PRO A 252 -2.28 12.93 2.43
C PRO A 252 -3.49 13.13 1.52
N THR A 253 -4.67 13.37 2.12
CA THR A 253 -5.91 13.68 1.38
C THR A 253 -5.79 14.94 0.54
N ALA A 254 -4.93 15.88 0.94
CA ALA A 254 -4.74 17.16 0.29
C ALA A 254 -3.68 17.14 -0.83
N LEU A 255 -3.19 15.96 -1.26
CA LEU A 255 -2.13 15.80 -2.26
C LEU A 255 -2.33 16.74 -3.47
N ASP A 256 -3.51 16.69 -4.10
CA ASP A 256 -3.81 17.49 -5.29
C ASP A 256 -3.75 19.00 -5.03
N SER A 257 -4.24 19.42 -3.86
CA SER A 257 -4.19 20.82 -3.44
C SER A 257 -2.76 21.28 -3.15
N MET A 258 -1.94 20.40 -2.59
CA MET A 258 -0.52 20.67 -2.34
C MET A 258 0.25 20.80 -3.66
N LEU A 259 0.10 19.84 -4.57
CA LEU A 259 0.72 19.87 -5.91
C LEU A 259 0.28 21.10 -6.72
N THR A 260 -1.00 21.48 -6.64
CA THR A 260 -1.50 22.68 -7.32
C THR A 260 -0.83 23.94 -6.80
N ARG A 261 -0.63 24.05 -5.48
CA ARG A 261 0.00 25.22 -4.84
C ARG A 261 1.48 25.37 -5.16
N THR A 262 2.17 24.30 -5.56
CA THR A 262 3.56 24.37 -5.99
C THR A 262 3.71 24.66 -7.49
N GLY A 263 2.60 24.87 -8.22
CA GLY A 263 2.61 25.18 -9.65
C GLY A 263 2.81 23.96 -10.55
N VAL A 264 2.61 22.73 -10.04
CA VAL A 264 2.77 21.50 -10.84
C VAL A 264 1.80 21.43 -12.01
N SER A 265 0.61 22.03 -11.91
CA SER A 265 -0.39 22.01 -12.99
C SER A 265 -0.01 22.84 -14.22
N GLU A 266 1.08 23.61 -14.14
CA GLU A 266 1.59 24.39 -15.25
C GLU A 266 2.39 23.50 -16.22
N GLY A 267 2.12 23.60 -17.51
CA GLY A 267 2.88 22.89 -18.55
C GLY A 267 2.00 22.02 -19.46
N PRO A 268 2.57 21.55 -20.59
CA PRO A 268 1.86 20.68 -21.51
C PRO A 268 1.79 19.25 -20.99
N ASN A 269 0.84 18.48 -21.50
CA ASN A 269 0.86 17.03 -21.38
C ASN A 269 2.13 16.47 -22.04
N ARG A 270 2.68 15.39 -21.47
CA ARG A 270 3.86 14.71 -22.00
C ARG A 270 3.78 13.22 -21.76
N SER A 271 4.45 12.45 -22.61
CA SER A 271 4.67 11.04 -22.30
C SER A 271 5.71 10.87 -21.20
N ILE A 272 5.62 9.75 -20.47
CA ILE A 272 6.60 9.40 -19.43
C ILE A 272 8.01 9.40 -20.02
N ALA A 273 8.18 8.79 -21.20
CA ALA A 273 9.45 8.74 -21.91
C ALA A 273 10.05 10.13 -22.17
N SER A 274 9.27 11.03 -22.77
CA SER A 274 9.73 12.41 -23.06
C SER A 274 9.99 13.20 -21.79
N ALA A 275 9.12 13.07 -20.79
CA ALA A 275 9.26 13.77 -19.51
C ALA A 275 10.54 13.31 -18.78
N VAL A 276 10.77 12.00 -18.66
CA VAL A 276 11.97 11.42 -18.04
C VAL A 276 13.23 11.81 -18.79
N GLN A 277 13.23 11.83 -20.12
CA GLN A 277 14.38 12.23 -20.94
C GLN A 277 14.81 13.68 -20.69
N GLY A 278 13.86 14.56 -20.35
CA GLY A 278 14.13 15.99 -20.08
C GLY A 278 14.72 16.29 -18.70
N ILE A 279 14.85 15.31 -17.81
CA ILE A 279 15.34 15.53 -16.43
C ILE A 279 16.86 15.48 -16.38
N ASP A 280 17.45 16.16 -15.40
CA ASP A 280 18.88 16.03 -15.13
C ASP A 280 19.23 14.60 -14.67
N LEU A 281 20.26 14.00 -15.26
CA LEU A 281 20.64 12.61 -14.98
C LEU A 281 21.21 12.44 -13.57
N ALA A 282 21.93 13.43 -13.05
CA ALA A 282 22.47 13.37 -11.69
C ALA A 282 21.35 13.40 -10.64
N TRP A 283 20.30 14.18 -10.87
CA TRP A 283 19.11 14.17 -10.02
C TRP A 283 18.38 12.82 -10.05
N ILE A 284 18.28 12.16 -11.21
CA ILE A 284 17.71 10.81 -11.31
C ILE A 284 18.54 9.81 -10.50
N ASN A 285 19.86 9.79 -10.68
CA ASN A 285 20.76 8.91 -9.92
C ASN A 285 20.59 9.09 -8.41
N ALA A 286 20.62 10.34 -7.93
CA ALA A 286 20.40 10.64 -6.52
C ALA A 286 19.00 10.25 -6.02
N THR A 287 18.01 10.18 -6.90
CA THR A 287 16.66 9.69 -6.56
C THR A 287 16.66 8.18 -6.37
N LEU A 288 17.27 7.43 -7.29
CA LEU A 288 17.35 5.97 -7.23
C LEU A 288 18.24 5.49 -6.09
N GLU A 289 19.38 6.16 -5.83
CA GLU A 289 20.29 5.84 -4.72
C GLU A 289 19.64 6.01 -3.33
N ALA A 290 18.62 6.85 -3.23
CA ALA A 290 17.89 7.08 -1.98
C ALA A 290 16.80 6.01 -1.72
N LEU A 291 16.53 5.14 -2.67
CA LEU A 291 15.51 4.09 -2.54
C LEU A 291 16.12 2.80 -1.95
N PRO A 292 15.31 1.98 -1.25
CA PRO A 292 15.73 0.64 -0.86
C PRO A 292 16.11 -0.21 -2.08
N GLU A 293 17.00 -1.18 -1.87
CA GLU A 293 17.35 -2.16 -2.91
C GLU A 293 16.10 -2.94 -3.35
N GLY A 294 15.86 -3.03 -4.66
CA GLY A 294 14.72 -3.75 -5.22
C GLY A 294 13.38 -3.00 -5.16
N ALA A 295 13.36 -1.72 -4.80
CA ALA A 295 12.13 -0.91 -4.73
C ALA A 295 11.56 -0.53 -6.11
N THR A 296 12.31 -0.76 -7.18
CA THR A 296 11.93 -0.48 -8.56
C THR A 296 11.34 -1.71 -9.24
N SER A 297 10.28 -1.50 -10.02
CA SER A 297 9.55 -2.55 -10.70
C SER A 297 8.89 -2.02 -11.96
N LYS A 298 9.13 -2.72 -13.07
CA LYS A 298 8.42 -2.48 -14.34
C LYS A 298 6.89 -2.61 -14.23
N HIS A 299 6.38 -3.26 -13.18
CA HIS A 299 4.95 -3.47 -12.99
C HIS A 299 4.34 -2.32 -12.19
N TRP A 300 4.71 -2.11 -10.93
CA TRP A 300 4.06 -1.10 -10.08
C TRP A 300 4.81 0.23 -9.97
N THR A 301 6.05 0.35 -10.47
CA THR A 301 6.77 1.63 -10.51
C THR A 301 7.30 1.96 -11.92
N PRO A 302 6.41 2.13 -12.92
CA PRO A 302 6.82 2.36 -14.30
C PRO A 302 7.65 3.63 -14.52
N ILE A 303 7.48 4.69 -13.75
CA ILE A 303 8.30 5.92 -13.85
C ILE A 303 9.68 5.70 -13.22
N LEU A 304 9.76 5.08 -12.04
CA LEU A 304 11.06 4.74 -11.43
C LEU A 304 11.82 3.71 -12.27
N PHE A 305 11.11 2.77 -12.89
CA PHE A 305 11.72 1.85 -13.86
C PHE A 305 12.22 2.60 -15.12
N ALA A 306 11.52 3.65 -15.56
CA ALA A 306 12.02 4.51 -16.64
C ALA A 306 13.31 5.24 -16.24
N PHE A 307 13.41 5.70 -14.99
CA PHE A 307 14.64 6.29 -14.44
C PHE A 307 15.81 5.31 -14.52
N GLU A 308 15.63 4.05 -14.08
CA GLU A 308 16.68 3.03 -14.17
C GLU A 308 17.12 2.77 -15.61
N ARG A 309 16.16 2.59 -16.52
CA ARG A 309 16.45 2.36 -17.94
C ARG A 309 17.22 3.52 -18.56
N ARG A 310 16.91 4.76 -18.17
CA ARG A 310 17.65 5.94 -18.63
C ARG A 310 19.07 5.98 -18.06
N VAL A 311 19.25 5.63 -16.79
CA VAL A 311 20.58 5.55 -16.15
C VAL A 311 21.45 4.48 -16.81
N GLU A 312 20.90 3.30 -17.12
CA GLU A 312 21.62 2.21 -17.81
C GLU A 312 22.15 2.58 -19.20
N THR A 313 21.60 3.61 -19.81
CA THR A 313 22.01 4.13 -21.12
C THR A 313 22.83 5.41 -21.03
N ASP A 314 23.29 5.79 -19.82
CA ASP A 314 23.98 7.06 -19.55
C ASP A 314 23.22 8.28 -20.08
N GLY A 315 21.88 8.22 -20.04
CA GLY A 315 21.00 9.28 -20.54
C GLY A 315 20.82 9.34 -22.06
N ALA A 316 21.41 8.40 -22.83
CA ALA A 316 21.22 8.31 -24.27
C ALA A 316 19.78 7.88 -24.63
N ALA A 317 19.31 8.23 -25.83
CA ALA A 317 18.01 7.76 -26.32
C ALA A 317 18.05 6.26 -26.67
N GLY A 318 16.89 5.61 -26.71
CA GLY A 318 16.71 4.20 -27.10
C GLY A 318 16.22 3.29 -25.99
N TRP A 319 16.23 3.76 -24.73
CA TRP A 319 15.72 3.03 -23.57
C TRP A 319 14.18 2.94 -23.52
N GLU A 320 13.50 3.85 -24.23
CA GLU A 320 12.04 4.02 -24.21
C GLU A 320 11.31 2.81 -24.80
N THR A 321 11.88 2.21 -25.85
CA THR A 321 11.26 1.06 -26.54
C THR A 321 11.31 -0.22 -25.69
N PRO A 322 12.47 -0.62 -25.11
CA PRO A 322 12.51 -1.69 -24.12
C PRO A 322 11.63 -1.42 -22.90
N TRP A 323 11.60 -0.17 -22.40
CA TRP A 323 10.75 0.22 -21.27
C TRP A 323 9.26 -0.03 -21.58
N ALA A 324 8.76 0.46 -22.72
CA ALA A 324 7.38 0.28 -23.14
C ALA A 324 6.99 -1.19 -23.30
N ALA A 325 7.88 -2.00 -23.89
CA ALA A 325 7.66 -3.44 -24.05
C ALA A 325 7.58 -4.19 -22.72
N LEU A 326 8.35 -3.78 -21.71
CA LEU A 326 8.39 -4.42 -20.39
C LEU A 326 7.26 -3.97 -19.46
N THR A 327 6.84 -2.71 -19.57
CA THR A 327 5.77 -2.12 -18.74
C THR A 327 4.38 -2.32 -19.34
N ALA A 328 4.28 -2.75 -20.60
CA ALA A 328 3.06 -2.83 -21.39
C ALA A 328 2.35 -1.45 -21.50
N MET A 329 3.13 -0.38 -21.61
CA MET A 329 2.64 1.00 -21.76
C MET A 329 3.11 1.60 -23.08
N SER A 330 2.31 2.50 -23.65
CA SER A 330 2.69 3.19 -24.88
C SER A 330 3.71 4.30 -24.61
N ILE A 331 4.74 4.41 -25.46
CA ILE A 331 5.73 5.51 -25.45
C ILE A 331 5.05 6.87 -25.72
N GLN A 332 3.91 6.86 -26.42
CA GLN A 332 3.17 8.06 -26.82
C GLN A 332 2.00 8.38 -25.88
N ALA A 333 1.74 7.54 -24.88
CA ALA A 333 0.70 7.83 -23.91
C ALA A 333 1.11 9.05 -23.08
N GLU A 334 0.29 10.10 -23.12
CA GLU A 334 0.55 11.34 -22.42
C GLU A 334 -0.17 11.39 -21.07
N LEU A 335 0.50 12.03 -20.12
CA LEU A 335 -0.06 12.41 -18.83
C LEU A 335 0.04 13.92 -18.68
N SER A 336 -0.95 14.50 -18.01
CA SER A 336 -0.83 15.87 -17.53
C SER A 336 0.30 15.98 -16.48
N PRO A 337 0.88 17.18 -16.29
CA PRO A 337 1.85 17.42 -15.22
C PRO A 337 1.37 16.95 -13.83
N MET A 338 0.08 17.15 -13.52
CA MET A 338 -0.53 16.68 -12.27
C MET A 338 -0.52 15.16 -12.16
N GLN A 339 -0.90 14.46 -13.23
CA GLN A 339 -0.90 13.00 -13.25
C GLN A 339 0.53 12.43 -13.16
N LEU A 340 1.52 13.05 -13.80
CA LEU A 340 2.93 12.66 -13.67
C LEU A 340 3.41 12.78 -12.22
N ALA A 341 3.12 13.90 -11.56
CA ALA A 341 3.49 14.12 -10.17
C ALA A 341 2.80 13.12 -9.24
N GLN A 342 1.49 12.91 -9.39
CA GLN A 342 0.74 11.95 -8.58
C GLN A 342 1.20 10.51 -8.82
N ALA A 343 1.54 10.14 -10.07
CA ALA A 343 2.06 8.82 -10.40
C ALA A 343 3.41 8.59 -9.71
N LEU A 344 4.39 9.49 -9.93
CA LEU A 344 5.71 9.34 -9.29
C LEU A 344 5.60 9.39 -7.77
N TYR A 345 4.77 10.28 -7.22
CA TYR A 345 4.55 10.36 -5.77
C TYR A 345 4.11 9.00 -5.21
N ARG A 346 3.13 8.36 -5.84
CA ARG A 346 2.64 7.03 -5.44
C ARG A 346 3.72 5.96 -5.57
N GLU A 347 4.46 5.96 -6.68
CA GLU A 347 5.57 5.02 -6.89
C GLU A 347 6.62 5.15 -5.78
N LEU A 348 6.97 6.37 -5.40
CA LEU A 348 7.96 6.65 -4.36
C LEU A 348 7.48 6.26 -2.96
N ILE A 349 6.23 6.57 -2.58
CA ILE A 349 5.73 6.17 -1.26
C ILE A 349 5.55 4.65 -1.16
N VAL A 350 5.19 3.97 -2.25
CA VAL A 350 5.17 2.49 -2.29
C VAL A 350 6.59 1.95 -2.14
N ALA A 351 7.56 2.51 -2.86
CA ALA A 351 8.96 2.11 -2.78
C ALA A 351 9.61 2.36 -1.39
N GLN A 352 9.10 3.33 -0.62
CA GLN A 352 9.69 3.75 0.66
C GLN A 352 8.97 3.19 1.88
N LEU A 353 7.65 3.01 1.80
CA LEU A 353 6.78 2.68 2.95
C LEU A 353 6.01 1.36 2.76
N GLY A 354 6.04 0.81 1.54
CA GLY A 354 5.39 -0.46 1.19
C GLY A 354 6.36 -1.61 1.15
#